data_AF-A0A842QZ62-F1
#
_entry.id   AF-A0A842QZ62-F1
#
_cell.length_a   1.000
_cell.length_b   1.000
_cell.length_c   1.000
_cell.angle_alpha   90.00
_cell.angle_beta   90.00
_cell.angle_gamma   90.00
#
_symmetry.space_group_name_H-M   'P 1'
#
loop_
_entity.id
_entity.type
_entity.pdbx_description
1 polymer ?
#
loop_
_entity_poly.entity_id
_entity_poly.type
_entity_poly.pdbx_seq_one_letter_code
_entity_poly.pdbx_strand_id
1 'polypeptide(L)' 'MVQIMCPDCGKTFQGKTEDEVKAKAKKHKEEHHKD' A
#
# COMPACT_ATOMS: atom_id res chain seq x y z
N MET A 1 -3.55 7.90 -12.73
CA MET A 1 -3.73 6.79 -11.78
C MET A 1 -2.43 6.60 -11.02
N VAL A 2 -2.48 6.39 -9.70
CA VAL A 2 -1.29 6.25 -8.85
C VAL A 2 -1.15 4.79 -8.42
N GLN A 3 0.09 4.31 -8.33
CA GLN A 3 0.41 2.96 -7.85
C GLN A 3 1.58 2.99 -6.86
N ILE A 4 1.49 2.20 -5.79
CA ILE A 4 2.58 1.99 -4.82
C ILE A 4 2.76 0.49 -4.63
N MET A 5 4.01 0.03 -4.62
CA MET A 5 4.38 -1.35 -4.32
C MET A 5 4.86 -1.46 -2.86
N CYS A 6 4.37 -2.47 -2.14
CA CYS A 6 4.89 -2.81 -0.82
C CYS A 6 6.32 -3.39 -0.97
N PRO A 7 7.32 -2.83 -0.28
CA PRO A 7 8.69 -3.33 -0.36
C PRO A 7 8.88 -4.69 0.34
N ASP A 8 8.03 -5.03 1.31
CA ASP A 8 8.16 -6.26 2.11
C ASP A 8 7.65 -7.52 1.37
N CYS A 9 6.59 -7.40 0.57
CA CYS A 9 5.98 -8.55 -0.12
C CYS A 9 5.72 -8.36 -1.62
N GLY A 10 6.04 -7.20 -2.19
CA GLY A 10 5.82 -6.90 -3.61
C GLY A 10 4.37 -6.62 -4.00
N LYS A 11 3.43 -6.53 -3.03
CA LYS A 11 2.02 -6.25 -3.31
C LYS A 11 1.82 -4.83 -3.82
N THR A 12 1.18 -4.66 -4.97
CA THR A 12 0.87 -3.35 -5.57
C THR A 12 -0.53 -2.85 -5.23
N PHE A 13 -0.62 -1.58 -4.83
CA PHE A 13 -1.85 -0.84 -4.57
C PHE A 13 -2.03 0.20 -5.67
N GLN A 14 -3.24 0.27 -6.25
CA GLN A 14 -3.60 1.26 -7.26
C GLN A 14 -4.79 2.09 -6.79
N GLY A 15 -4.82 3.35 -7.22
CA GLY A 15 -5.85 4.32 -6.82
C GLY A 15 -5.83 5.59 -7.66
N LYS A 16 -6.76 6.52 -7.37
CA LYS A 16 -6.87 7.76 -8.14
C LYS A 16 -5.86 8.82 -7.69
N THR A 17 -5.55 8.86 -6.40
CA THR A 17 -4.67 9.85 -5.76
C THR A 17 -3.59 9.17 -4.93
N GLU A 18 -2.49 9.88 -4.66
CA GLU A 18 -1.40 9.35 -3.83
C GLU A 18 -1.84 9.07 -2.39
N ASP A 19 -2.71 9.91 -1.83
CA ASP A 19 -3.19 9.76 -0.46
C ASP A 19 -3.98 8.45 -0.26
N GLU A 20 -4.86 8.12 -1.20
CA GLU A 20 -5.64 6.88 -1.19
C GLU A 20 -4.71 5.66 -1.23
N VAL A 21 -3.71 5.69 -2.12
CA VAL A 21 -2.80 4.56 -2.32
C VAL A 21 -1.85 4.42 -1.13
N LYS A 22 -1.40 5.53 -0.53
CA LYS A 22 -0.59 5.53 0.70
C LYS A 22 -1.38 4.99 1.88
N ALA A 23 -2.65 5.37 2.04
CA ALA A 23 -3.49 4.85 3.11
C ALA A 23 -3.68 3.33 3.00
N LYS A 24 -3.90 2.81 1.77
CA LYS A 24 -3.97 1.37 1.50
C LYS A 24 -2.65 0.65 1.80
N ALA A 25 -1.53 1.18 1.33
CA ALA A 25 -0.21 0.60 1.57
C ALA A 25 0.15 0.62 3.07
N LYS A 26 -0.18 1.70 3.79
CA LYS A 26 0.03 1.81 5.24
C LYS A 26 -0.78 0.77 6.01
N LYS A 27 -2.10 0.69 5.76
CA LYS A 27 -2.96 -0.33 6.41
C LYS A 27 -2.47 -1.75 6.14
N HIS A 28 -2.09 -2.05 4.89
CA HIS A 28 -1.52 -3.35 4.55
C HIS A 28 -0.28 -3.67 5.39
N LYS A 29 0.64 -2.72 5.55
CA LYS A 29 1.83 -2.93 6.40
C LYS A 29 1.45 -3.20 7.85
N GLU A 30 0.49 -2.44 8.39
CA GLU A 30 0.05 -2.56 9.79
C GLU A 30 -0.74 -3.86 10.09
N GLU A 31 -1.48 -4.40 9.12
CA GLU A 31 -2.35 -5.58 9.34
C GLU A 31 -1.75 -6.89 8.84
N HIS A 32 -0.99 -6.87 7.74
CA HIS A 32 -0.45 -8.08 7.09
C HIS A 32 1.00 -8.38 7.49
N HIS A 33 1.79 -7.35 7.81
CA HIS A 33 3.18 -7.46 8.23
C HIS A 33 3.36 -7.04 9.68
N LYS A 34 2.29 -7.15 10.48
CA LYS A 34 2.38 -7.02 11.92
C LYS A 34 3.15 -8.23 12.44
N ASP A 35 4.27 -7.96 13.11
CA ASP A 35 5.13 -8.92 13.80
C ASP A 35 4.32 -9.91 14.65
#